data_AF-A0A7W0X1E2-F1
#
_entry.id   AF-A0A7W0X1E2-F1
#
_cell.length_a   1.000
_cell.length_b   1.000
_cell.length_c   1.000
_cell.angle_alpha   90.00
_cell.angle_beta   90.00
_cell.angle_gamma   90.00
#
_symmetry.space_group_name_H-M   'P 1'
#
loop_
_entity.id
_entity.type
_entity.pdbx_description
1 polymer ?
#
loop_
_entity_poly.entity_id
_entity_poly.type
_entity_poly.pdbx_seq_one_letter_code
_entity_poly.pdbx_strand_id
1 'polypeptide(L)' 'MAALMLAGCGERPQVSEYKQGKYQGKKDETPYAGAPFNGNRDQWERDLRTRAQHQNEYKRTGG' A
#
# COMPACT_ATOMS: atom_id res chain seq x y z
N MET A 1 5.82 -7.07 42.22
CA MET A 1 5.81 -8.18 41.23
C MET A 1 5.67 -7.56 39.84
N ALA A 2 6.81 -7.29 39.20
CA ALA A 2 6.91 -6.66 37.90
C ALA A 2 7.51 -7.69 36.93
N ALA A 3 6.66 -8.37 36.15
CA ALA A 3 7.12 -9.37 35.18
C ALA A 3 6.04 -9.74 34.14
N LEU A 4 5.26 -8.78 33.62
CA LEU A 4 4.20 -9.05 32.63
C LEU A 4 4.24 -8.13 31.40
N MET A 5 5.37 -7.48 31.08
CA MET A 5 5.48 -6.54 29.95
C MET A 5 6.62 -6.89 28.98
N LEU A 6 6.79 -8.17 28.64
CA LEU A 6 7.65 -8.59 27.52
C LEU A 6 6.93 -9.55 26.56
N ALA A 7 5.61 -9.41 26.37
CA ALA A 7 4.91 -10.03 25.24
C ALA A 7 5.09 -9.19 23.96
N GLY A 8 6.35 -8.86 23.64
CA GLY A 8 6.75 -8.08 22.48
C GLY A 8 7.68 -8.90 21.59
N CYS A 9 7.20 -10.02 21.04
CA CYS A 9 7.69 -10.62 19.79
C CYS A 9 6.80 -11.81 19.41
N GLY A 10 5.50 -11.56 19.27
CA GLY A 10 4.56 -12.54 18.69
C GLY A 10 4.53 -12.44 17.17
N GLU A 11 5.67 -12.17 16.52
CA GLU A 11 5.75 -12.22 15.06
C GLU A 11 5.61 -13.68 14.66
N ARG A 12 4.39 -14.05 14.27
CA ARG A 12 4.13 -15.31 13.62
C ARG A 12 5.03 -15.35 12.39
N PRO A 13 5.79 -16.43 12.16
CA PRO A 13 6.56 -16.54 10.94
C PRO A 13 5.57 -16.44 9.78
N GLN A 14 5.62 -15.35 9.03
CA GLN A 14 4.97 -15.25 7.72
C GLN A 14 5.81 -16.07 6.74
N VAL A 15 5.94 -17.37 7.00
CA VAL A 15 6.46 -18.30 6.02
C VAL A 15 5.35 -18.53 5.01
N SER A 16 5.24 -17.59 4.07
CA SER A 16 4.78 -17.95 2.74
C SER A 16 5.74 -19.03 2.27
N GLU A 17 5.28 -20.29 2.18
CA GLU A 17 6.03 -21.35 1.49
C GLU A 17 6.53 -20.79 0.16
N TYR A 18 7.81 -20.44 0.11
CA TYR A 18 8.42 -19.87 -1.08
C TYR A 18 8.65 -21.03 -2.03
N LYS A 19 7.66 -21.28 -2.89
CA LYS A 19 7.80 -22.24 -3.99
C LYS A 19 8.79 -21.64 -4.99
N GLN A 20 10.01 -22.18 -4.94
CA GLN A 20 11.13 -21.81 -5.78
C GLN A 20 10.68 -21.80 -7.26
N GLY A 21 10.75 -20.64 -7.91
CA GLY A 21 10.46 -20.49 -9.34
C GLY A 21 9.05 -20.01 -9.72
N LYS A 22 8.15 -19.71 -8.77
CA LYS A 22 6.86 -19.07 -9.09
C LYS A 22 6.56 -17.92 -8.14
N TYR A 23 6.18 -16.77 -8.71
CA TYR A 23 5.63 -15.64 -7.95
C TYR A 23 4.32 -16.11 -7.28
N GLN A 24 4.37 -16.31 -5.96
CA GLN A 24 3.22 -16.68 -5.12
C GLN A 24 2.51 -15.44 -4.54
N GLY A 25 2.88 -14.24 -5.00
CA GLY A 25 2.18 -13.01 -4.64
C GLY A 25 0.75 -13.00 -5.22
N LYS A 26 -0.06 -12.04 -4.76
CA LYS A 26 -1.35 -11.78 -5.40
C LYS A 26 -1.12 -11.52 -6.88
N LYS A 27 -2.04 -11.97 -7.75
CA LYS A 27 -1.97 -11.66 -9.19
C LYS A 27 -1.67 -10.17 -9.39
N ASP A 28 -0.78 -9.85 -10.33
CA ASP A 28 -0.52 -8.47 -10.72
C ASP A 28 -1.80 -7.87 -11.30
N GLU A 29 -2.54 -7.16 -10.47
CA GLU A 29 -3.69 -6.38 -10.87
C GLU A 29 -3.28 -4.91 -10.93
N THR A 30 -3.75 -4.21 -11.95
CA THR A 30 -3.52 -2.76 -12.03
C THR A 30 -4.11 -2.08 -10.80
N PRO A 31 -3.48 -1.03 -10.26
CA PRO A 31 -3.90 -0.37 -9.01
C PRO A 31 -5.30 0.24 -9.05
N TYR A 32 -5.87 0.39 -10.25
CA TYR A 32 -7.23 0.87 -10.49
C TYR A 32 -8.23 -0.24 -10.83
N ALA A 33 -7.85 -1.52 -10.78
CA ALA A 33 -8.73 -2.64 -11.16
C ALA A 33 -9.93 -2.81 -10.19
N GLY A 34 -9.70 -2.60 -8.89
CA GLY A 34 -10.73 -2.72 -7.86
C GLY A 34 -11.46 -1.40 -7.58
N ALA A 35 -12.48 -1.48 -6.72
CA ALA A 35 -13.16 -0.30 -6.18
C ALA A 35 -12.13 0.62 -5.46
N PRO A 36 -12.29 1.95 -5.53
CA PRO A 36 -13.42 2.68 -6.11
C PRO A 36 -13.36 2.87 -7.64
N PHE A 37 -12.24 2.52 -8.26
CA PHE A 37 -11.98 2.85 -9.67
C PHE A 37 -12.57 1.83 -10.63
N ASN A 38 -12.74 0.56 -10.21
CA ASN A 38 -13.41 -0.50 -10.96
C ASN A 38 -12.90 -0.64 -12.42
N GLY A 39 -11.59 -0.48 -12.63
CA GLY A 39 -10.93 -0.49 -13.93
C GLY A 39 -10.75 0.87 -14.59
N ASN A 40 -11.31 1.95 -14.03
CA ASN A 40 -11.22 3.30 -14.60
C ASN A 40 -9.84 3.94 -14.34
N ARG A 41 -8.94 3.71 -15.29
CA ARG A 41 -7.60 4.28 -15.29
C ARG A 41 -7.60 5.81 -15.24
N ASP A 42 -8.44 6.46 -16.05
CA ASP A 42 -8.42 7.92 -16.16
C ASP A 42 -8.81 8.60 -14.85
N GLN A 43 -9.80 8.03 -14.14
CA GLN A 43 -10.21 8.50 -12.82
C GLN A 43 -9.08 8.33 -11.81
N TRP A 44 -8.42 7.17 -11.81
CA TRP A 44 -7.27 6.92 -10.95
C TRP A 44 -6.11 7.87 -11.23
N GLU A 45 -5.78 8.14 -12.49
CA GLU A 45 -4.74 9.08 -12.85
C GLU A 45 -5.07 10.52 -12.43
N ARG A 46 -6.34 10.95 -12.59
CA ARG A 46 -6.79 12.27 -12.11
C ARG A 46 -6.64 12.38 -10.59
N ASP A 47 -7.09 11.39 -9.84
CA ASP A 47 -6.98 11.39 -8.38
C ASP A 47 -5.52 11.41 -7.91
N LEU A 48 -4.63 10.67 -8.59
CA LEU A 48 -3.19 10.73 -8.32
C LEU A 48 -2.60 12.11 -8.57
N ARG A 49 -2.94 12.75 -9.69
CA ARG A 49 -2.48 14.11 -10.00
C ARG A 49 -2.96 15.10 -8.95
N THR A 50 -4.24 15.04 -8.57
CA THR A 50 -4.81 15.89 -7.51
C THR A 50 -4.06 15.72 -6.19
N ARG A 51 -3.82 14.48 -5.75
CA ARG A 51 -3.03 14.20 -4.54
C ARG A 51 -1.63 14.82 -4.62
N ALA A 52 -0.95 14.67 -5.75
CA ALA A 52 0.38 15.24 -5.94
C ALA A 52 0.38 16.77 -5.85
N GLN A 53 -0.68 17.45 -6.31
CA GLN A 53 -0.81 18.90 -6.16
C GLN A 53 -0.96 19.32 -4.69
N HIS A 54 -1.72 18.58 -3.89
CA HIS A 54 -1.91 18.90 -2.47
C HIS A 54 -0.66 18.63 -1.60
N GLN A 55 0.23 17.75 -2.07
CA GLN A 55 1.52 17.47 -1.42
C GLN A 55 2.64 18.39 -1.92
N ASN A 56 2.39 19.20 -2.95
CA ASN A 56 3.40 20.11 -3.47
C ASN A 56 3.46 21.38 -2.61
N GLU A 57 4.55 21.53 -1.84
CA GLU A 57 4.77 22.66 -0.94
C GLU A 57 4.79 24.00 -1.68
N TYR A 58 5.34 24.07 -2.90
CA TYR A 58 5.32 25.29 -3.72
C TYR A 58 3.91 25.80 -4.01
N LYS A 59 2.95 24.88 -4.21
CA LYS A 59 1.54 25.25 -4.38
C LYS A 59 0.82 25.50 -3.07
N ARG A 60 1.30 24.90 -1.97
CA ARG A 60 0.66 24.99 -0.65
C ARG A 60 1.02 26.26 0.11
N THR A 61 2.26 26.73 0.00
CA THR A 61 2.74 27.90 0.74
C THR A 61 2.76 29.19 -0.07
N GLY A 62 2.43 29.13 -1.38
CA GLY A 62 2.36 30.32 -2.24
C GLY A 62 3.68 31.07 -2.27
N GLY A 63 4.59 30.65 -3.14
CA GLY A 63 5.82 31.43 -3.41
C GLY A 63 5.51 32.87 -3.79
#